data_AF-A0A1G6HDN7-F1
#
_entry.id   AF-A0A1G6HDN7-F1
#
_cell.length_a   1.000
_cell.length_b   1.000
_cell.length_c   1.000
_cell.angle_alpha   90.00
_cell.angle_beta   90.00
_cell.angle_gamma   90.00
#
_symmetry.space_group_name_H-M   'P 1'
#
loop_
_entity.id
_entity.type
_entity.pdbx_description
1 polymer ?
#
loop_
_entity_poly.entity_id
_entity_poly.type
_entity_poly.pdbx_seq_one_letter_code
_entity_poly.pdbx_strand_id
1 'polypeptide(L)'
;MNILIVGNGFDLSHYLPTKYDHFMDVMKAIDDFDTGKKAPDLSDHSVNEWMTLLDKTFEKRKDHDNSQYEMDFDSLYSKTRDANFISKTKEFYLTDQIILSSQDVVKLQYRLKLNNWYQYFKNHVEEINTWIDFEQKIEEVLNSLANCIVEIEKLENSSKYHEYFNLDRNGNLLKKELKTLGFFNFFALEEYSRRSIHLDGSSKLVKRNNINPIFCHGAKIEFGFNPTCFLGYLNNQLDEFIDIFDQYLLLVVNQLQPQTQLQISNEQWVYPDKIYSFNYTNTYQRIHNSTETEYLHGSCGENQNIVLGISDLEHECLRSLKAYGFTKYHQKLFKDTDYLFLDNYRNWINETDRNINILKESISSGYATEIRSRGERIRLRQTQETRSLNLTFYIWGHSLDVSDKDYIIDLFSLNNDIDRNVRIIVYFFNKPAKFALLNNLLRILGKDHVEKWMKKGWLMFASNPEIKTV
;
A
#
# COMPACT_ATOMS: atom_id res chain seq x y z
N MET A 1 -26.82 -0.49 -13.38
CA MET A 1 -26.02 0.35 -12.46
C MET A 1 -24.62 0.49 -13.02
N ASN A 2 -24.09 1.70 -13.05
CA ASN A 2 -22.74 2.03 -13.47
C ASN A 2 -21.85 2.14 -12.23
N ILE A 3 -20.81 1.32 -12.15
CA ILE A 3 -19.87 1.29 -11.03
C ILE A 3 -18.52 1.74 -11.53
N LEU A 4 -17.92 2.74 -10.88
CA LEU A 4 -16.56 3.17 -11.17
C LEU A 4 -15.59 2.54 -10.15
N ILE A 5 -14.54 1.90 -10.63
CA ILE A 5 -13.43 1.42 -9.84
C ILE A 5 -12.23 2.32 -10.16
N VAL A 6 -11.74 3.05 -9.18
CA VAL A 6 -10.58 3.96 -9.34
C VAL A 6 -9.35 3.41 -8.64
N GLY A 7 -8.20 3.57 -9.28
CA GLY A 7 -6.87 3.36 -8.68
C GLY A 7 -5.97 4.56 -8.94
N ASN A 8 -4.69 4.48 -8.54
CA ASN A 8 -3.82 5.67 -8.45
C ASN A 8 -3.72 6.44 -9.78
N GLY A 9 -3.81 5.74 -10.91
CA GLY A 9 -3.84 6.35 -12.23
C GLY A 9 -5.01 7.33 -12.46
N PHE A 10 -6.08 7.25 -11.67
CA PHE A 10 -7.16 8.24 -11.65
C PHE A 10 -6.64 9.58 -11.13
N ASP A 11 -6.03 9.62 -9.95
CA ASP A 11 -5.41 10.83 -9.39
C ASP A 11 -4.32 11.39 -10.32
N LEU A 12 -3.52 10.50 -10.93
CA LEU A 12 -2.51 10.90 -11.90
C LEU A 12 -3.10 11.51 -13.18
N SER A 13 -4.25 11.01 -13.64
CA SER A 13 -4.96 11.62 -14.78
C SER A 13 -5.56 12.99 -14.45
N HIS A 14 -5.71 13.29 -13.15
CA HIS A 14 -6.07 14.61 -12.64
C HIS A 14 -4.85 15.45 -12.30
N TYR A 15 -3.63 15.03 -12.65
CA TYR A 15 -2.39 15.74 -12.30
C TYR A 15 -2.18 15.97 -10.79
N LEU A 16 -2.75 15.11 -9.94
CA LEU A 16 -2.46 15.10 -8.51
C LEU A 16 -1.17 14.31 -8.26
N PRO A 17 -0.23 14.82 -7.43
CA PRO A 17 1.10 14.23 -7.30
C PRO A 17 1.10 13.00 -6.37
N THR A 18 0.54 11.88 -6.81
CA THR A 18 0.36 10.66 -5.99
C THR A 18 1.24 9.47 -6.41
N LYS A 19 2.24 9.70 -7.28
CA LYS A 19 3.27 8.70 -7.54
C LYS A 19 4.13 8.52 -6.29
N TYR A 20 4.67 7.32 -6.11
CA TYR A 20 5.68 7.04 -5.10
C TYR A 20 6.83 8.06 -5.16
N ASP A 21 7.30 8.39 -6.37
CA ASP A 21 8.38 9.35 -6.54
C ASP A 21 8.03 10.75 -6.07
N HIS A 22 6.80 11.21 -6.30
CA HIS A 22 6.36 12.52 -5.83
C HIS A 22 6.39 12.59 -4.30
N PHE A 23 5.92 11.54 -3.61
CA PHE A 23 6.00 11.44 -2.16
C PHE A 23 7.46 11.47 -1.68
N MET A 24 8.32 10.60 -2.24
CA MET A 24 9.72 10.51 -1.81
C MET A 24 10.52 11.79 -2.09
N ASP A 25 10.25 12.47 -3.20
CA ASP A 25 10.89 13.74 -3.53
C ASP A 25 10.53 14.83 -2.51
N VAL A 26 9.25 14.92 -2.13
CA VAL A 26 8.79 15.88 -1.11
C VAL A 26 9.36 15.53 0.26
N MET A 27 9.33 14.27 0.67
CA MET A 27 9.92 13.85 1.94
C MET A 27 11.42 14.14 1.99
N LYS A 28 12.14 13.94 0.88
CA LYS A 28 13.56 14.28 0.78
C LYS A 28 13.80 15.79 0.84
N ALA A 29 12.97 16.60 0.18
CA ALA A 29 13.06 18.05 0.26
C ALA A 29 12.86 18.53 1.71
N ILE A 30 11.87 17.98 2.42
CA ILE A 30 11.62 18.27 3.85
C ILE A 30 12.82 17.84 4.71
N ASP A 31 13.34 16.62 4.53
CA ASP A 31 14.47 16.11 5.31
C ASP A 31 15.74 16.99 5.15
N ASP A 32 16.02 17.40 3.91
CA ASP A 32 17.17 18.25 3.55
C ASP A 32 17.00 19.73 3.97
N PHE A 33 15.78 20.19 4.27
CA PHE A 33 15.50 21.60 4.54
C PHE A 33 16.16 22.09 5.84
N ASP A 34 16.75 23.29 5.80
CA ASP A 34 17.43 23.87 6.96
C ASP A 34 16.43 24.59 7.88
N THR A 35 16.10 23.93 9.00
CA THR A 35 15.25 24.48 10.07
C THR A 35 16.08 25.02 11.24
N GLY A 36 17.37 25.26 11.03
CA GLY A 36 18.31 25.68 12.06
C GLY A 36 18.88 24.51 12.87
N LYS A 37 19.24 24.76 14.15
CA LYS A 37 19.86 23.74 15.00
C LYS A 37 18.86 22.64 15.38
N LYS A 38 18.85 21.55 14.61
CA LYS A 38 18.19 20.27 14.94
C LYS A 38 18.80 19.70 16.23
N ALA A 39 18.01 18.93 16.99
CA ALA A 39 18.54 18.20 18.13
C ALA A 39 19.67 17.25 17.66
N PRO A 40 20.84 17.23 18.35
CA PRO A 40 22.01 16.49 17.91
C PRO A 40 21.75 14.99 17.89
N ASP A 41 20.95 14.50 18.83
CA ASP A 41 20.49 13.12 18.93
C ASP A 41 18.96 13.09 19.10
N LEU A 42 18.29 12.20 18.37
CA LEU A 42 16.85 11.97 18.48
C LEU A 42 16.52 10.66 19.19
N SER A 43 17.53 9.85 19.53
CA SER A 43 17.34 8.51 20.12
C SER A 43 16.85 8.53 21.57
N ASP A 44 16.90 9.69 22.24
CA ASP A 44 16.50 9.85 23.64
C ASP A 44 14.98 9.79 23.88
N HIS A 45 14.15 9.96 22.84
CA HIS A 45 12.69 9.98 22.95
C HIS A 45 12.03 9.18 21.82
N SER A 46 10.88 8.58 22.13
CA SER A 46 9.97 8.02 21.12
C SER A 46 9.41 9.11 20.21
N VAL A 47 8.88 8.72 19.04
CA VAL A 47 8.26 9.65 18.09
C VAL A 47 7.14 10.46 18.76
N ASN A 48 6.25 9.82 19.52
CA ASN A 48 5.13 10.50 20.19
C ASN A 48 5.57 11.49 21.27
N GLU A 49 6.63 11.16 22.01
CA GLU A 49 7.23 12.09 22.98
C GLU A 49 7.81 13.31 22.27
N TRP A 50 8.52 13.10 21.16
CA TRP A 50 9.00 14.19 20.32
C TRP A 50 7.87 15.06 19.78
N MET A 51 6.80 14.48 19.26
CA MET A 51 5.63 15.24 18.78
C MET A 51 5.05 16.13 19.88
N THR A 52 4.88 15.57 21.08
CA THR A 52 4.37 16.31 22.25
C THR A 52 5.32 17.45 22.67
N LEU A 53 6.64 17.21 22.64
CA LEU A 53 7.64 18.22 22.96
C LEU A 53 7.68 19.35 21.93
N LEU A 54 7.56 19.01 20.65
CA LEU A 54 7.48 19.99 19.56
C LEU A 54 6.21 20.84 19.71
N ASP A 55 5.05 20.23 19.95
CA ASP A 55 3.79 20.97 20.18
C ASP A 55 3.91 21.98 21.32
N LYS A 56 4.45 21.56 22.47
CA LYS A 56 4.70 22.46 23.60
C LYS A 56 5.71 23.56 23.27
N THR A 57 6.66 23.29 22.39
CA THR A 57 7.69 24.26 21.99
C THR A 57 7.12 25.33 21.05
N PHE A 58 6.33 24.91 20.07
CA PHE A 58 5.68 25.83 19.13
C PHE A 58 4.58 26.65 19.81
N GLU A 59 3.78 26.08 20.72
CA GLU A 59 2.79 26.85 21.50
C GLU A 59 3.44 27.96 22.34
N LYS A 60 4.60 27.68 22.95
CA LYS A 60 5.37 28.70 23.70
C LYS A 60 5.95 29.81 22.82
N ARG A 61 6.07 29.55 21.51
CA ARG A 61 6.67 30.47 20.53
C ARG A 61 5.65 30.98 19.51
N LYS A 62 4.36 30.88 19.77
CA LYS A 62 3.31 31.29 18.82
C LYS A 62 3.38 32.76 18.40
N ASP A 63 3.93 33.62 19.26
CA ASP A 63 4.10 35.05 18.98
C ASP A 63 5.43 35.35 18.22
N HIS A 64 6.27 34.35 18.00
CA HIS A 64 7.47 34.48 17.17
C HIS A 64 7.16 34.18 15.71
N ASP A 65 7.62 35.06 14.82
CA ASP A 65 7.60 34.80 13.39
C ASP A 65 8.57 33.66 13.04
N ASN A 66 8.01 32.51 12.64
CA ASN A 66 8.76 31.34 12.19
C ASN A 66 8.65 31.14 10.67
N SER A 67 8.05 32.08 9.93
CA SER A 67 7.76 31.96 8.48
C SER A 67 8.99 31.58 7.63
N GLN A 68 10.19 31.94 8.07
CA GLN A 68 11.45 31.56 7.40
C GLN A 68 11.69 30.03 7.30
N TYR A 69 10.97 29.22 8.08
CA TYR A 69 11.05 27.76 8.05
C TYR A 69 9.79 27.09 7.47
N GLU A 70 8.91 27.86 6.85
CA GLU A 70 7.80 27.34 6.06
C GLU A 70 8.32 26.82 4.71
N MET A 71 7.59 25.86 4.13
CA MET A 71 7.89 25.34 2.80
C MET A 71 6.67 25.48 1.90
N ASP A 72 6.81 26.29 0.85
CA ASP A 72 5.81 26.40 -0.21
C ASP A 72 5.88 25.21 -1.18
N PHE A 73 4.90 25.12 -2.09
CA PHE A 73 4.83 24.06 -3.11
C PHE A 73 6.13 23.91 -3.91
N ASP A 74 6.75 25.03 -4.29
CA ASP A 74 7.96 25.04 -5.13
C ASP A 74 9.17 24.51 -4.37
N SER A 75 9.26 24.83 -3.08
CA SER A 75 10.27 24.28 -2.17
C SER A 75 10.09 22.77 -1.98
N LEU A 76 8.85 22.30 -1.80
CA LEU A 76 8.54 20.87 -1.65
C LEU A 76 8.93 20.05 -2.88
N TYR A 77 8.70 20.58 -4.09
CA TYR A 77 9.03 19.89 -5.35
C TYR A 77 10.33 20.39 -6.01
N SER A 78 11.17 21.13 -5.28
CA SER A 78 12.41 21.75 -5.78
C SER A 78 13.40 20.78 -6.44
N LYS A 79 13.41 19.52 -6.01
CA LYS A 79 14.28 18.45 -6.53
C LYS A 79 13.48 17.31 -7.16
N THR A 80 12.28 17.59 -7.67
CA THR A 80 11.43 16.54 -8.23
C THR A 80 12.05 15.85 -9.45
N ARG A 81 11.86 14.52 -9.53
CA ARG A 81 12.24 13.69 -10.67
C ARG A 81 11.22 13.75 -11.81
N ASP A 82 10.03 14.33 -11.59
CA ASP A 82 8.97 14.44 -12.59
C ASP A 82 8.49 15.90 -12.78
N ALA A 83 9.42 16.78 -13.16
CA ALA A 83 9.16 18.21 -13.31
C ALA A 83 8.02 18.52 -14.30
N ASN A 84 7.87 17.71 -15.35
CA ASN A 84 6.79 17.89 -16.33
C ASN A 84 5.41 17.64 -15.69
N PHE A 85 5.28 16.62 -14.85
CA PHE A 85 4.04 16.35 -14.13
C PHE A 85 3.74 17.47 -13.12
N ILE A 86 4.73 17.91 -12.34
CA ILE A 86 4.54 18.99 -11.36
C ILE A 86 4.18 20.31 -12.05
N SER A 87 4.74 20.61 -13.23
CA SER A 87 4.32 21.77 -14.03
C SER A 87 2.85 21.68 -14.44
N LYS A 88 2.35 20.48 -14.77
CA LYS A 88 0.93 20.25 -15.04
C LYS A 88 0.09 20.38 -13.78
N THR A 89 0.57 19.94 -12.62
CA THR A 89 -0.11 20.22 -11.34
C THR A 89 -0.30 21.73 -11.12
N LYS A 90 0.73 22.56 -11.37
CA LYS A 90 0.62 24.03 -11.27
C LYS A 90 -0.34 24.65 -12.28
N GLU A 91 -0.49 24.05 -13.46
CA GLU A 91 -1.44 24.51 -14.49
C GLU A 91 -2.91 24.26 -14.07
N PHE A 92 -3.18 23.17 -13.33
CA PHE A 92 -4.53 22.76 -12.99
C PHE A 92 -4.98 23.20 -11.59
N TYR A 93 -4.06 23.46 -10.66
CA TYR A 93 -4.36 23.68 -9.23
C TYR A 93 -3.76 24.97 -8.66
N LEU A 94 -4.38 25.50 -7.61
CA LEU A 94 -3.92 26.66 -6.86
C LEU A 94 -2.74 26.29 -5.94
N THR A 95 -1.56 26.09 -6.52
CA THR A 95 -0.37 25.63 -5.79
C THR A 95 0.21 26.68 -4.83
N ASP A 96 -0.02 27.97 -5.09
CA ASP A 96 0.46 29.07 -4.25
C ASP A 96 -0.17 29.09 -2.84
N GLN A 97 -1.26 28.34 -2.64
CA GLN A 97 -1.92 28.19 -1.34
C GLN A 97 -1.33 27.05 -0.50
N ILE A 98 -0.46 26.23 -1.09
CA ILE A 98 0.16 25.09 -0.42
C ILE A 98 1.41 25.58 0.31
N ILE A 99 1.27 25.77 1.61
CA ILE A 99 2.36 26.18 2.50
C ILE A 99 2.34 25.26 3.72
N LEU A 100 3.41 24.50 3.91
CA LEU A 100 3.61 23.72 5.12
C LEU A 100 4.14 24.64 6.23
N SER A 101 3.46 24.63 7.37
CA SER A 101 3.87 25.39 8.53
C SER A 101 5.24 24.92 9.03
N SER A 102 6.01 25.80 9.67
CA SER A 102 7.29 25.44 10.28
C SER A 102 7.19 24.28 11.28
N GLN A 103 6.05 24.19 11.97
CA GLN A 103 5.77 23.11 12.92
C GLN A 103 5.64 21.77 12.18
N ASP A 104 4.88 21.73 11.08
CA ASP A 104 4.71 20.51 10.28
C ASP A 104 6.01 20.08 9.63
N VAL A 105 6.79 21.02 9.09
CA VAL A 105 8.12 20.75 8.51
C VAL A 105 9.03 20.08 9.56
N VAL A 106 9.17 20.67 10.75
CA VAL A 106 10.04 20.12 11.81
C VAL A 106 9.52 18.77 12.32
N LYS A 107 8.21 18.60 12.50
CA LYS A 107 7.62 17.32 12.89
C LYS A 107 7.91 16.22 11.88
N LEU A 108 7.70 16.50 10.59
CA LEU A 108 8.00 15.55 9.52
C LEU A 108 9.49 15.23 9.49
N GLN A 109 10.40 16.20 9.62
CA GLN A 109 11.84 15.94 9.71
C GLN A 109 12.21 14.96 10.84
N TYR A 110 11.61 15.11 12.02
CA TYR A 110 11.86 14.21 13.15
C TYR A 110 11.33 12.81 12.88
N ARG A 111 10.11 12.70 12.34
CA ARG A 111 9.52 11.42 11.94
C ARG A 111 10.36 10.71 10.87
N LEU A 112 10.76 11.42 9.83
CA LEU A 112 11.61 10.90 8.75
C LEU A 112 12.95 10.38 9.28
N LYS A 113 13.64 11.15 10.14
CA LYS A 113 14.93 10.76 10.72
C LYS A 113 14.82 9.52 11.63
N LEU A 114 13.71 9.36 12.35
CA LEU A 114 13.46 8.24 13.26
C LEU A 114 12.83 7.01 12.59
N ASN A 115 12.34 7.14 11.36
CA ASN A 115 11.66 6.07 10.65
C ASN A 115 12.62 5.26 9.76
N ASN A 116 12.94 4.04 10.18
CA ASN A 116 13.90 3.18 9.50
C ASN A 116 13.41 2.67 8.14
N TRP A 117 12.09 2.55 7.94
CA TRP A 117 11.53 2.24 6.62
C TRP A 117 11.79 3.38 5.63
N TYR A 118 11.52 4.63 6.01
CA TYR A 118 11.89 5.78 5.18
C TYR A 118 13.39 5.81 4.90
N GLN A 119 14.25 5.58 5.89
CA GLN A 119 15.70 5.52 5.67
C GLN A 119 16.09 4.41 4.69
N TYR A 120 15.47 3.23 4.78
CA TYR A 120 15.65 2.14 3.83
C TYR A 120 15.21 2.55 2.42
N PHE A 121 14.00 3.08 2.27
CA PHE A 121 13.44 3.49 0.98
C PHE A 121 14.19 4.65 0.32
N LYS A 122 14.64 5.64 1.11
CA LYS A 122 15.50 6.74 0.67
C LYS A 122 16.79 6.24 0.03
N ASN A 123 17.35 5.13 0.53
CA ASN A 123 18.57 4.52 0.02
C ASN A 123 18.34 3.56 -1.17
N HIS A 124 17.08 3.24 -1.49
CA HIS A 124 16.70 2.39 -2.62
C HIS A 124 15.81 3.13 -3.63
N VAL A 125 15.83 4.47 -3.61
CA VAL A 125 14.92 5.31 -4.41
C VAL A 125 15.09 5.10 -5.92
N GLU A 126 16.27 4.66 -6.38
CA GLU A 126 16.54 4.33 -7.79
C GLU A 126 15.95 2.97 -8.20
N GLU A 127 15.62 2.11 -7.25
CA GLU A 127 15.07 0.77 -7.49
C GLU A 127 13.54 0.73 -7.42
N ILE A 128 12.90 1.79 -6.92
CA ILE A 128 11.45 1.85 -6.65
C ILE A 128 10.82 2.93 -7.52
N ASN A 129 9.99 2.53 -8.49
CA ASN A 129 9.31 3.47 -9.40
C ASN A 129 7.81 3.57 -9.10
N THR A 130 7.25 2.55 -8.44
CA THR A 130 5.82 2.42 -8.20
C THR A 130 5.52 1.98 -6.76
N TRP A 131 4.27 2.15 -6.34
CA TRP A 131 3.79 1.61 -5.05
C TRP A 131 3.86 0.06 -5.01
N ILE A 132 3.83 -0.62 -6.17
CA ILE A 132 4.01 -2.08 -6.24
C ILE A 132 5.48 -2.45 -5.96
N ASP A 133 6.44 -1.69 -6.49
CA ASP A 133 7.87 -1.90 -6.19
C ASP A 133 8.15 -1.66 -4.69
N PHE A 134 7.46 -0.69 -4.09
CA PHE A 134 7.51 -0.47 -2.64
C PHE A 134 7.02 -1.68 -1.84
N GLU A 135 5.92 -2.32 -2.24
CA GLU A 135 5.42 -3.55 -1.61
C GLU A 135 6.45 -4.69 -1.72
N GLN A 136 7.06 -4.86 -2.90
CA GLN A 136 8.14 -5.84 -3.10
C GLN A 136 9.35 -5.57 -2.19
N LYS A 137 9.66 -4.30 -1.92
CA LYS A 137 10.74 -3.94 -0.99
C LYS A 137 10.43 -4.27 0.46
N ILE A 138 9.17 -4.21 0.88
CA ILE A 138 8.76 -4.74 2.19
C ILE A 138 8.98 -6.26 2.22
N GLU A 139 8.58 -6.97 1.17
CA GLU A 139 8.77 -8.42 1.03
C GLU A 139 10.27 -8.80 1.08
N GLU A 140 11.14 -8.06 0.40
CA GLU A 140 12.60 -8.26 0.44
C GLU A 140 13.18 -8.17 1.88
N VAL A 141 12.70 -7.23 2.69
CA VAL A 141 13.14 -7.08 4.09
C VAL A 141 12.67 -8.27 4.93
N LEU A 142 11.41 -8.67 4.77
CA LEU A 142 10.84 -9.81 5.49
C LEU A 142 11.51 -11.13 5.12
N ASN A 143 11.83 -11.32 3.83
CA ASN A 143 12.57 -12.48 3.35
C ASN A 143 14.01 -12.49 3.88
N SER A 144 14.67 -11.32 3.93
CA SER A 144 16.00 -11.18 4.55
C SER A 144 15.97 -11.57 6.04
N LEU A 145 14.90 -11.18 6.75
CA LEU A 145 14.70 -11.57 8.16
C LEU A 145 14.43 -13.07 8.29
N ALA A 146 13.55 -13.64 7.46
CA ALA A 146 13.23 -15.06 7.44
C ALA A 146 14.48 -15.94 7.28
N ASN A 147 15.33 -15.61 6.31
CA ASN A 147 16.59 -16.31 6.09
C ASN A 147 17.54 -16.15 7.27
N CYS A 148 17.64 -14.94 7.84
CA CYS A 148 18.47 -14.68 9.00
C CYS A 148 18.03 -15.48 10.24
N ILE A 149 16.72 -15.61 10.49
CA ILE A 149 16.18 -16.44 11.57
C ILE A 149 16.63 -17.89 11.43
N VAL A 150 16.46 -18.47 10.24
CA VAL A 150 16.85 -19.86 9.95
C VAL A 150 18.34 -20.10 10.19
N GLU A 151 19.20 -19.14 9.82
CA GLU A 151 20.63 -19.26 10.07
C GLU A 151 21.02 -19.09 11.54
N ILE A 152 20.37 -18.16 12.26
CA ILE A 152 20.60 -17.94 13.69
C ILE A 152 20.21 -19.20 14.49
N GLU A 153 19.13 -19.88 14.12
CA GLU A 153 18.68 -21.14 14.76
C GLU A 153 19.67 -22.30 14.60
N LYS A 154 20.52 -22.28 13.55
CA LYS A 154 21.58 -23.30 13.36
C LYS A 154 22.76 -23.11 14.31
N LEU A 155 22.88 -21.94 14.95
CA LEU A 155 24.01 -21.64 15.83
C LEU A 155 23.83 -22.34 17.18
N GLU A 156 24.85 -23.09 17.61
CA GLU A 156 24.81 -23.88 18.85
C GLU A 156 24.52 -23.06 20.11
N ASN A 157 24.93 -21.79 20.14
CA ASN A 157 24.62 -20.86 21.21
C ASN A 157 24.79 -19.39 20.77
N SER A 158 24.20 -18.49 21.54
CA SER A 158 24.19 -17.04 21.29
C SER A 158 25.57 -16.38 21.29
N SER A 159 26.59 -17.01 21.88
CA SER A 159 27.96 -16.47 21.86
C SER A 159 28.56 -16.46 20.44
N LYS A 160 28.03 -17.26 19.50
CA LYS A 160 28.50 -17.34 18.10
C LYS A 160 27.84 -16.34 17.14
N TYR A 161 26.85 -15.57 17.60
CA TYR A 161 26.14 -14.60 16.76
C TYR A 161 27.09 -13.62 16.06
N HIS A 162 28.06 -13.06 16.78
CA HIS A 162 29.05 -12.16 16.22
C HIS A 162 29.94 -12.77 15.11
N GLU A 163 30.12 -14.10 15.10
CA GLU A 163 30.87 -14.79 14.05
C GLU A 163 30.04 -14.84 12.76
N TYR A 164 28.74 -15.15 12.89
CA TYR A 164 27.80 -15.12 11.78
C TYR A 164 27.62 -13.71 11.21
N PHE A 165 27.70 -12.65 12.03
CA PHE A 165 27.55 -11.27 11.55
C PHE A 165 28.85 -10.63 11.04
N ASN A 166 29.97 -11.37 11.02
CA ASN A 166 31.22 -10.85 10.51
C ASN A 166 31.22 -10.78 8.97
N LEU A 167 30.83 -9.61 8.43
CA LEU A 167 30.65 -9.36 7.00
C LEU A 167 31.90 -9.71 6.16
N ASP A 168 33.11 -9.57 6.69
CA ASP A 168 34.34 -9.85 5.95
C ASP A 168 34.53 -11.34 5.63
N ARG A 169 33.89 -12.23 6.40
CA ARG A 169 33.97 -13.69 6.22
C ARG A 169 32.81 -14.31 5.44
N ASN A 170 31.76 -13.53 5.18
CA ASN A 170 30.50 -14.04 4.63
C ASN A 170 30.41 -13.93 3.09
N GLY A 171 29.67 -14.87 2.49
CA GLY A 171 29.35 -14.85 1.06
C GLY A 171 28.47 -13.65 0.64
N ASN A 172 28.39 -13.39 -0.67
CA ASN A 172 27.73 -12.20 -1.21
C ASN A 172 26.22 -12.10 -0.89
N LEU A 173 25.51 -13.23 -0.85
CA LEU A 173 24.06 -13.24 -0.54
C LEU A 173 23.79 -12.80 0.90
N LEU A 174 24.50 -13.39 1.86
CA LEU A 174 24.42 -13.06 3.27
C LEU A 174 24.82 -11.59 3.54
N LYS A 175 25.79 -11.05 2.79
CA LYS A 175 26.13 -9.61 2.85
C LYS A 175 24.96 -8.71 2.48
N LYS A 176 24.16 -9.08 1.47
CA LYS A 176 22.99 -8.30 1.05
C LYS A 176 21.93 -8.29 2.15
N GLU A 177 21.57 -9.46 2.67
CA GLU A 177 20.56 -9.63 3.72
C GLU A 177 20.93 -8.84 4.99
N LEU A 178 22.19 -8.96 5.45
CA LEU A 178 22.66 -8.23 6.61
C LEU A 178 22.69 -6.71 6.35
N LYS A 179 23.05 -6.26 5.13
CA LYS A 179 22.95 -4.84 4.78
C LYS A 179 21.51 -4.33 4.86
N THR A 180 20.54 -5.10 4.35
CA THR A 180 19.11 -4.78 4.44
C THR A 180 18.64 -4.64 5.88
N LEU A 181 18.93 -5.64 6.73
CA LEU A 181 18.54 -5.62 8.15
C LEU A 181 19.26 -4.51 8.94
N GLY A 182 20.44 -4.09 8.50
CA GLY A 182 21.20 -3.00 9.10
C GLY A 182 20.45 -1.66 9.13
N PHE A 183 19.59 -1.38 8.15
CA PHE A 183 18.72 -0.18 8.16
C PHE A 183 17.73 -0.18 9.33
N PHE A 184 17.44 -1.34 9.89
CA PHE A 184 16.43 -1.53 10.93
C PHE A 184 17.03 -1.65 12.33
N ASN A 185 18.25 -1.13 12.53
CA ASN A 185 19.00 -1.22 13.80
C ASN A 185 19.18 -2.66 14.30
N PHE A 186 19.13 -3.64 13.40
CA PHE A 186 19.23 -5.07 13.75
C PHE A 186 20.55 -5.41 14.44
N PHE A 187 21.60 -4.60 14.22
CA PHE A 187 22.90 -4.73 14.86
C PHE A 187 23.19 -3.58 15.81
N ALA A 188 23.97 -3.87 16.84
CA ALA A 188 24.58 -2.88 17.72
C ALA A 188 26.08 -3.18 17.90
N LEU A 189 26.84 -2.15 18.28
CA LEU A 189 28.25 -2.32 18.66
C LEU A 189 28.33 -2.93 20.06
N GLU A 190 28.91 -4.12 20.14
CA GLU A 190 29.22 -4.83 21.39
C GLU A 190 30.68 -4.59 21.78
N GLU A 191 30.91 -4.21 23.04
CA GLU A 191 32.24 -4.17 23.66
C GLU A 191 32.57 -5.52 24.29
N TYR A 192 33.72 -6.10 23.93
CA TYR A 192 34.18 -7.36 24.50
C TYR A 192 35.67 -7.34 24.82
N SER A 193 36.06 -8.15 25.80
CA SER A 193 37.46 -8.31 26.21
C SER A 193 38.16 -9.33 25.31
N ARG A 194 39.12 -8.89 24.51
CA ARG A 194 40.01 -9.76 23.74
C ARG A 194 41.33 -9.92 24.49
N ARG A 195 41.71 -11.17 24.80
CA ARG A 195 43.05 -11.45 25.37
C ARG A 195 44.12 -11.13 24.33
N SER A 196 45.13 -10.35 24.74
CA SER A 196 46.32 -10.12 23.93
C SER A 196 47.05 -11.44 23.67
N ILE A 197 47.61 -11.60 22.47
CA ILE A 197 48.43 -12.77 22.11
C ILE A 197 49.84 -12.65 22.74
N HIS A 198 50.20 -11.46 23.24
CA HIS A 198 51.47 -11.25 23.94
C HIS A 198 51.40 -11.72 25.41
N LEU A 199 52.52 -12.26 25.89
CA LEU A 199 52.74 -12.94 27.18
C LEU A 199 52.43 -12.12 28.46
N ASP A 200 51.92 -10.89 28.36
CA ASP A 200 51.64 -10.03 29.53
C ASP A 200 50.22 -10.20 30.12
N GLY A 201 49.35 -10.98 29.47
CA GLY A 201 48.00 -11.26 29.98
C GLY A 201 47.04 -10.06 29.95
N SER A 202 47.41 -8.94 29.33
CA SER A 202 46.55 -7.77 29.22
C SER A 202 45.33 -8.07 28.32
N SER A 203 44.14 -7.71 28.81
CA SER A 203 42.91 -7.71 28.01
C SER A 203 42.75 -6.35 27.34
N LYS A 204 42.50 -6.35 26.03
CA LYS A 204 42.13 -5.14 25.29
C LYS A 204 40.62 -5.16 25.05
N LEU A 205 39.94 -4.06 25.39
CA LEU A 205 38.56 -3.82 24.98
C LEU A 205 38.52 -3.58 23.47
N VAL A 206 37.71 -4.36 22.77
CA VAL A 206 37.52 -4.28 21.33
C VAL A 206 36.02 -4.19 21.05
N LYS A 207 35.66 -3.49 19.96
CA LYS A 207 34.27 -3.37 19.49
C LYS A 207 34.03 -4.31 18.30
N ARG A 208 32.85 -4.93 18.26
CA ARG A 208 32.37 -5.72 17.13
C ARG A 208 30.89 -5.49 16.89
N ASN A 209 30.41 -5.71 15.68
CA ASN A 209 28.97 -5.78 15.44
C ASN A 209 28.42 -7.08 16.00
N ASN A 210 27.30 -7.00 16.68
CA ASN A 210 26.50 -8.14 17.10
C ASN A 210 25.02 -7.79 16.96
N ILE A 211 24.15 -8.76 17.18
CA ILE A 211 22.71 -8.50 17.24
C ILE A 211 22.42 -7.43 18.29
N ASN A 212 21.50 -6.54 17.97
CA ASN A 212 21.10 -5.51 18.90
C ASN A 212 20.41 -6.16 20.11
N PRO A 213 20.94 -5.96 21.34
CA PRO A 213 20.42 -6.63 22.53
C PRO A 213 18.93 -6.39 22.76
N ILE A 214 18.37 -5.25 22.31
CA ILE A 214 16.94 -4.94 22.45
C ILE A 214 16.04 -5.98 21.76
N PHE A 215 16.57 -6.67 20.74
CA PHE A 215 15.86 -7.72 20.01
C PHE A 215 16.18 -9.12 20.54
N CYS A 216 16.86 -9.23 21.69
CA CYS A 216 17.07 -10.50 22.38
C CYS A 216 16.10 -10.65 23.56
N HIS A 217 15.88 -11.89 23.99
CA HIS A 217 15.08 -12.14 25.20
C HIS A 217 15.68 -11.38 26.40
N GLY A 218 14.84 -10.68 27.16
CA GLY A 218 15.28 -9.89 28.32
C GLY A 218 16.29 -8.78 28.01
N ALA A 219 16.37 -8.31 26.75
CA ALA A 219 17.34 -7.33 26.27
C ALA A 219 18.81 -7.78 26.43
N LYS A 220 19.09 -9.09 26.40
CA LYS A 220 20.44 -9.63 26.57
C LYS A 220 20.77 -10.69 25.52
N ILE A 221 21.92 -10.52 24.87
CA ILE A 221 22.42 -11.44 23.83
C ILE A 221 22.49 -12.88 24.34
N GLU A 222 22.88 -13.10 25.60
CA GLU A 222 23.01 -14.43 26.20
C GLU A 222 21.72 -15.25 26.15
N PHE A 223 20.55 -14.59 26.18
CA PHE A 223 19.24 -15.25 26.12
C PHE A 223 18.71 -15.47 24.70
N GLY A 224 19.49 -15.13 23.67
CA GLY A 224 19.18 -15.43 22.27
C GLY A 224 18.25 -14.41 21.60
N PHE A 225 18.24 -14.46 20.26
CA PHE A 225 17.41 -13.59 19.43
C PHE A 225 15.91 -13.87 19.62
N ASN A 226 15.13 -12.81 19.77
CA ASN A 226 13.68 -12.83 19.84
C ASN A 226 13.09 -12.25 18.54
N PRO A 227 12.78 -13.08 17.53
CA PRO A 227 12.30 -12.61 16.23
C PRO A 227 10.96 -11.88 16.32
N THR A 228 10.09 -12.25 17.27
CA THR A 228 8.81 -11.56 17.50
C THR A 228 9.01 -10.11 17.95
N CYS A 229 10.02 -9.85 18.77
CA CYS A 229 10.35 -8.49 19.20
C CYS A 229 10.79 -7.61 18.03
N PHE A 230 11.63 -8.15 17.14
CA PHE A 230 12.07 -7.44 15.95
C PHE A 230 10.96 -7.26 14.92
N LEU A 231 10.09 -8.25 14.72
CA LEU A 231 8.90 -8.12 13.86
C LEU A 231 7.95 -7.03 14.38
N GLY A 232 7.71 -6.97 15.70
CA GLY A 232 6.91 -5.92 16.32
C GLY A 232 7.52 -4.53 16.09
N TYR A 233 8.84 -4.41 16.19
CA TYR A 233 9.56 -3.18 15.85
C TYR A 233 9.37 -2.77 14.39
N LEU A 234 9.55 -3.70 13.45
CA LEU A 234 9.36 -3.44 12.02
C LEU A 234 7.92 -3.02 11.69
N ASN A 235 6.93 -3.62 12.36
CA ASN A 235 5.51 -3.33 12.15
C ASN A 235 5.16 -1.93 12.64
N ASN A 236 5.56 -1.58 13.87
CA ASN A 236 5.38 -0.22 14.41
C ASN A 236 6.06 0.84 13.53
N GLN A 237 7.26 0.55 13.02
CA GLN A 237 7.95 1.46 12.09
C GLN A 237 7.21 1.60 10.76
N LEU A 238 6.52 0.57 10.28
CA LEU A 238 5.73 0.66 9.06
C LEU A 238 4.47 1.48 9.28
N ASP A 239 3.80 1.33 10.43
CA ASP A 239 2.65 2.17 10.80
C ASP A 239 3.05 3.66 10.88
N GLU A 240 4.18 3.97 11.49
CA GLU A 240 4.73 5.34 11.50
C GLU A 240 5.05 5.87 10.09
N PHE A 241 5.47 4.99 9.17
CA PHE A 241 5.68 5.38 7.77
C PHE A 241 4.35 5.68 7.07
N ILE A 242 3.31 4.90 7.35
CA ILE A 242 1.96 5.14 6.84
C ILE A 242 1.43 6.50 7.34
N ASP A 243 1.70 6.86 8.60
CA ASP A 243 1.31 8.17 9.14
C ASP A 243 2.07 9.35 8.49
N ILE A 244 3.34 9.15 8.09
CA ILE A 244 4.08 10.14 7.29
C ILE A 244 3.45 10.28 5.90
N PHE A 245 3.06 9.16 5.29
CA PHE A 245 2.40 9.16 3.99
C PHE A 245 1.00 9.81 4.04
N ASP A 246 0.22 9.54 5.09
CA ASP A 246 -1.07 10.18 5.36
C ASP A 246 -0.92 11.71 5.46
N GLN A 247 0.06 12.19 6.23
CA GLN A 247 0.36 13.63 6.34
C GLN A 247 0.70 14.26 4.99
N TYR A 248 1.44 13.57 4.11
CA TYR A 248 1.68 14.08 2.76
C TYR A 248 0.38 14.23 1.96
N LEU A 249 -0.49 13.23 2.01
CA LEU A 249 -1.78 13.29 1.32
C LEU A 249 -2.65 14.44 1.88
N LEU A 250 -2.67 14.65 3.20
CA LEU A 250 -3.48 15.67 3.84
C LEU A 250 -2.96 17.09 3.67
N LEU A 251 -1.66 17.31 3.86
CA LEU A 251 -1.04 18.63 3.84
C LEU A 251 -0.73 19.14 2.43
N VAL A 252 -0.56 18.23 1.47
CA VAL A 252 -0.22 18.58 0.08
C VAL A 252 -1.34 18.20 -0.88
N VAL A 253 -1.62 16.91 -1.06
CA VAL A 253 -2.47 16.43 -2.18
C VAL A 253 -3.94 16.87 -2.02
N ASN A 254 -4.51 16.75 -0.83
CA ASN A 254 -5.90 17.09 -0.54
C ASN A 254 -6.13 18.60 -0.41
N GLN A 255 -5.06 19.40 -0.27
CA GLN A 255 -5.14 20.86 -0.28
C GLN A 255 -5.18 21.42 -1.71
N LEU A 256 -4.78 20.65 -2.74
CA LEU A 256 -4.78 21.11 -4.13
C LEU A 256 -6.20 21.35 -4.66
N GLN A 257 -6.66 22.60 -4.66
CA GLN A 257 -7.95 23.00 -5.22
C GLN A 257 -7.79 23.36 -6.71
N PRO A 258 -8.66 22.85 -7.60
CA PRO A 258 -8.61 23.21 -9.02
C PRO A 258 -8.74 24.72 -9.25
N GLN A 259 -7.95 25.28 -10.18
CA GLN A 259 -8.05 26.70 -10.55
C GLN A 259 -9.37 27.02 -11.27
N THR A 260 -9.88 26.05 -12.02
CA THR A 260 -11.13 26.11 -12.77
C THR A 260 -11.88 24.79 -12.61
N GLN A 261 -13.17 24.78 -12.97
CA GLN A 261 -13.93 23.54 -12.94
C GLN A 261 -13.30 22.51 -13.89
N LEU A 262 -13.04 21.30 -13.36
CA LEU A 262 -12.57 20.17 -14.15
C LEU A 262 -13.76 19.34 -14.60
N GLN A 263 -13.75 18.93 -15.87
CA GLN A 263 -14.74 18.03 -16.43
C GLN A 263 -14.08 16.83 -17.09
N ILE A 264 -14.75 15.67 -16.94
CA ILE A 264 -14.38 14.43 -17.60
C ILE A 264 -14.99 14.44 -18.99
N SER A 265 -14.14 14.57 -20.01
CA SER A 265 -14.51 14.62 -21.42
C SER A 265 -14.28 13.26 -22.09
N ASN A 266 -15.37 12.51 -22.32
CA ASN A 266 -15.38 11.35 -23.21
C ASN A 266 -16.83 11.11 -23.68
N GLU A 267 -17.03 10.87 -24.99
CA GLU A 267 -18.36 10.63 -25.58
C GLU A 267 -19.10 9.45 -24.94
N GLN A 268 -18.35 8.51 -24.35
CA GLN A 268 -18.86 7.31 -23.69
C GLN A 268 -18.81 7.40 -22.16
N TRP A 269 -18.48 8.56 -21.59
CA TRP A 269 -18.46 8.73 -20.14
C TRP A 269 -19.88 8.69 -19.58
N VAL A 270 -20.05 7.91 -18.51
CA VAL A 270 -21.30 7.84 -17.76
C VAL A 270 -20.99 8.09 -16.30
N TYR A 271 -21.77 8.95 -15.66
CA TYR A 271 -21.62 9.20 -14.24
C TYR A 271 -21.92 7.92 -13.44
N PRO A 272 -21.02 7.50 -12.54
CA PRO A 272 -21.21 6.33 -11.71
C PRO A 272 -22.31 6.53 -10.67
N ASP A 273 -23.07 5.46 -10.44
CA ASP A 273 -24.01 5.34 -9.33
C ASP A 273 -23.29 5.00 -8.02
N LYS A 274 -22.15 4.29 -8.10
CA LYS A 274 -21.32 3.86 -6.97
C LYS A 274 -19.84 3.83 -7.34
N ILE A 275 -18.95 4.08 -6.37
CA ILE A 275 -17.50 4.06 -6.55
C ILE A 275 -16.85 3.07 -5.59
N TYR A 276 -15.92 2.28 -6.11
CA TYR A 276 -14.94 1.54 -5.32
C TYR A 276 -13.56 2.18 -5.53
N SER A 277 -12.97 2.71 -4.48
CA SER A 277 -11.70 3.40 -4.54
C SER A 277 -10.59 2.55 -3.95
N PHE A 278 -9.55 2.31 -4.75
CA PHE A 278 -8.24 1.85 -4.30
C PHE A 278 -7.30 3.01 -3.98
N ASN A 279 -7.74 4.25 -4.22
CA ASN A 279 -7.00 5.45 -3.84
C ASN A 279 -7.26 5.78 -2.38
N TYR A 280 -6.23 6.32 -1.75
CA TYR A 280 -6.32 6.84 -0.39
C TYR A 280 -6.98 8.22 -0.32
N THR A 281 -7.04 8.95 -1.43
CA THR A 281 -7.62 10.29 -1.56
C THR A 281 -9.08 10.24 -2.00
N ASN A 282 -9.83 11.31 -1.71
CA ASN A 282 -11.23 11.47 -2.12
C ASN A 282 -11.42 12.28 -3.41
N THR A 283 -10.46 12.18 -4.35
CA THR A 283 -10.38 13.02 -5.57
C THR A 283 -11.71 13.13 -6.32
N TYR A 284 -12.41 12.02 -6.55
CA TYR A 284 -13.68 12.05 -7.28
C TYR A 284 -14.75 12.87 -6.54
N GLN A 285 -14.89 12.63 -5.24
CA GLN A 285 -15.87 13.32 -4.39
C GLN A 285 -15.57 14.81 -4.26
N ARG A 286 -14.28 15.15 -4.20
CA ARG A 286 -13.79 16.52 -4.06
C ARG A 286 -13.93 17.34 -5.35
N ILE A 287 -13.66 16.74 -6.52
CA ILE A 287 -13.56 17.48 -7.79
C ILE A 287 -14.84 17.37 -8.64
N HIS A 288 -15.53 16.23 -8.63
CA HIS A 288 -16.60 15.95 -9.60
C HIS A 288 -17.99 15.89 -8.97
N ASN A 289 -18.25 14.88 -8.13
CA ASN A 289 -19.58 14.68 -7.57
C ASN A 289 -19.52 13.85 -6.27
N SER A 290 -20.46 14.12 -5.37
CA SER A 290 -20.64 13.38 -4.11
C SER A 290 -21.33 12.03 -4.33
N THR A 291 -20.71 11.14 -5.10
CA THR A 291 -21.15 9.75 -5.28
C THR A 291 -20.72 8.90 -4.07
N GLU A 292 -21.57 7.95 -3.66
CA GLU A 292 -21.25 6.96 -2.64
C GLU A 292 -19.97 6.19 -3.01
N THR A 293 -18.98 6.21 -2.11
CA THR A 293 -17.63 5.70 -2.36
C THR A 293 -17.20 4.78 -1.23
N GLU A 294 -16.83 3.54 -1.56
CA GLU A 294 -16.24 2.56 -0.66
C GLU A 294 -14.74 2.48 -0.90
N TYR A 295 -13.94 2.69 0.15
CA TYR A 295 -12.47 2.71 0.09
C TYR A 295 -11.90 1.34 0.45
N LEU A 296 -11.51 0.57 -0.57
CA LEU A 296 -11.07 -0.82 -0.44
C LEU A 296 -9.68 -0.95 0.21
N HIS A 297 -8.84 0.09 0.10
CA HIS A 297 -7.54 0.19 0.76
C HIS A 297 -7.53 1.22 1.89
N GLY A 298 -8.71 1.59 2.39
CA GLY A 298 -8.85 2.70 3.33
C GLY A 298 -8.56 4.07 2.70
N SER A 299 -8.67 5.10 3.52
CA SER A 299 -8.52 6.50 3.12
C SER A 299 -7.61 7.27 4.08
N CYS A 300 -7.00 8.32 3.57
CA CYS A 300 -6.26 9.29 4.39
C CYS A 300 -7.21 10.14 5.26
N GLY A 301 -6.75 10.64 6.41
CA GLY A 301 -7.56 11.45 7.31
C GLY A 301 -7.18 11.33 8.80
N GLU A 302 -7.87 12.07 9.66
CA GLU A 302 -7.65 12.03 11.12
C GLU A 302 -7.80 10.62 11.70
N ASN A 303 -8.74 9.84 11.17
CA ASN A 303 -8.92 8.42 11.49
C ASN A 303 -8.48 7.56 10.31
N GLN A 304 -7.26 7.77 9.80
CA GLN A 304 -6.75 7.03 8.65
C GLN A 304 -6.81 5.52 8.89
N ASN A 305 -7.19 4.80 7.85
CA ASN A 305 -7.23 3.34 7.84
C ASN A 305 -6.49 2.76 6.62
N ILE A 306 -5.45 3.44 6.17
CA ILE A 306 -4.66 3.11 4.98
C ILE A 306 -4.11 1.69 5.07
N VAL A 307 -4.36 0.90 4.02
CA VAL A 307 -3.80 -0.43 3.81
C VAL A 307 -2.63 -0.29 2.85
N LEU A 308 -1.44 -0.57 3.35
CA LEU A 308 -0.17 -0.45 2.64
C LEU A 308 0.78 -1.53 3.14
N GLY A 309 0.87 -2.62 2.39
CA GLY A 309 1.58 -3.83 2.78
C GLY A 309 1.65 -4.83 1.63
N ILE A 310 2.20 -6.01 1.90
CA ILE A 310 2.41 -7.06 0.90
C ILE A 310 1.14 -7.90 0.68
N SER A 311 1.09 -8.67 -0.41
CA SER A 311 -0.06 -9.53 -0.72
C SER A 311 -0.20 -10.68 0.29
N ASP A 312 0.87 -11.45 0.52
CA ASP A 312 0.91 -12.59 1.44
C ASP A 312 2.35 -12.87 1.91
N LEU A 313 2.54 -13.77 2.88
CA LEU A 313 3.86 -14.17 3.39
C LEU A 313 4.42 -15.37 2.61
N GLU A 314 5.63 -15.25 2.06
CA GLU A 314 6.26 -16.38 1.34
C GLU A 314 6.76 -17.49 2.27
N HIS A 315 7.36 -17.14 3.41
CA HIS A 315 8.05 -18.09 4.29
C HIS A 315 7.17 -18.61 5.44
N GLU A 316 7.21 -19.93 5.67
CA GLU A 316 6.53 -20.60 6.79
C GLU A 316 6.99 -20.10 8.17
N CYS A 317 8.26 -19.69 8.31
CA CYS A 317 8.75 -19.12 9.57
C CYS A 317 8.03 -17.80 9.92
N LEU A 318 7.78 -16.93 8.93
CA LEU A 318 7.04 -15.69 9.13
C LEU A 318 5.57 -15.95 9.48
N ARG A 319 4.95 -16.97 8.84
CA ARG A 319 3.58 -17.42 9.17
C ARG A 319 3.50 -17.96 10.60
N SER A 320 4.49 -18.75 11.01
CA SER A 320 4.59 -19.32 12.37
C SER A 320 4.76 -18.23 13.43
N LEU A 321 5.53 -17.19 13.11
CA LEU A 321 5.72 -16.00 13.93
C LEU A 321 4.56 -14.99 13.86
N LYS A 322 3.52 -15.29 13.06
CA LYS A 322 2.33 -14.45 12.88
C LYS A 322 2.66 -13.05 12.37
N ALA A 323 3.59 -12.92 11.43
CA ALA A 323 3.94 -11.66 10.77
C ALA A 323 2.83 -11.10 9.85
N TYR A 324 1.57 -11.44 10.09
CA TYR A 324 0.44 -11.05 9.26
C TYR A 324 0.19 -9.54 9.26
N GLY A 325 0.69 -8.78 10.24
CA GLY A 325 0.57 -7.31 10.26
C GLY A 325 1.14 -6.59 9.04
N PHE A 326 2.01 -7.26 8.24
CA PHE A 326 2.53 -6.73 6.98
C PHE A 326 1.65 -7.04 5.76
N THR A 327 0.67 -7.95 5.88
CA THR A 327 -0.17 -8.33 4.75
C THR A 327 -1.38 -7.42 4.62
N LYS A 328 -1.75 -7.08 3.38
CA LYS A 328 -2.94 -6.28 3.09
C LYS A 328 -4.20 -6.91 3.68
N TYR A 329 -4.35 -8.24 3.59
CA TYR A 329 -5.52 -8.95 4.12
C TYR A 329 -5.71 -8.72 5.63
N HIS A 330 -4.65 -8.88 6.42
CA HIS A 330 -4.73 -8.63 7.85
C HIS A 330 -5.00 -7.16 8.16
N GLN A 331 -4.32 -6.24 7.50
CA GLN A 331 -4.54 -4.80 7.69
C GLN A 331 -5.99 -4.41 7.38
N LYS A 332 -6.58 -4.97 6.31
CA LYS A 332 -7.99 -4.73 5.94
C LYS A 332 -8.95 -5.14 7.05
N LEU A 333 -8.77 -6.34 7.60
CA LEU A 333 -9.58 -6.85 8.71
C LEU A 333 -9.36 -6.06 10.00
N PHE A 334 -8.12 -5.65 10.27
CA PHE A 334 -7.77 -4.94 11.50
C PHE A 334 -8.24 -3.49 11.49
N LYS A 335 -8.25 -2.84 10.32
CA LYS A 335 -8.60 -1.43 10.15
C LYS A 335 -10.05 -1.21 9.67
N ASP A 336 -10.89 -2.25 9.72
CA ASP A 336 -12.30 -2.23 9.30
C ASP A 336 -12.53 -1.61 7.91
N THR A 337 -11.60 -1.82 6.97
CA THR A 337 -11.79 -1.40 5.57
C THR A 337 -12.76 -2.33 4.86
N ASP A 338 -13.35 -1.90 3.73
CA ASP A 338 -14.34 -2.71 3.02
C ASP A 338 -13.78 -4.05 2.52
N TYR A 339 -14.23 -5.13 3.18
CA TYR A 339 -13.96 -6.52 2.85
C TYR A 339 -15.17 -7.22 2.20
N LEU A 340 -16.29 -6.51 1.99
CA LEU A 340 -17.55 -7.03 1.44
C LEU A 340 -17.69 -6.73 -0.06
N PHE A 341 -16.57 -6.49 -0.73
CA PHE A 341 -16.53 -6.13 -2.15
C PHE A 341 -17.38 -7.08 -3.01
N LEU A 342 -18.49 -6.55 -3.55
CA LEU A 342 -19.45 -7.27 -4.40
C LEU A 342 -20.11 -8.51 -3.74
N ASP A 343 -20.00 -8.69 -2.43
CA ASP A 343 -20.53 -9.86 -1.74
C ASP A 343 -22.05 -9.96 -1.83
N ASN A 344 -22.74 -8.82 -1.85
CA ASN A 344 -24.19 -8.77 -2.11
C ASN A 344 -24.57 -9.43 -3.44
N TYR A 345 -23.83 -9.15 -4.52
CA TYR A 345 -24.05 -9.74 -5.84
C TYR A 345 -23.68 -11.21 -5.87
N ARG A 346 -22.59 -11.60 -5.21
CA ARG A 346 -22.16 -13.00 -5.13
C ARG A 346 -23.16 -13.86 -4.36
N ASN A 347 -23.65 -13.37 -3.23
CA ASN A 347 -24.69 -14.04 -2.43
C ASN A 347 -25.97 -14.21 -3.25
N TRP A 348 -26.40 -13.16 -3.94
CA TRP A 348 -27.55 -13.22 -4.83
C TRP A 348 -27.38 -14.24 -5.97
N ILE A 349 -26.19 -14.31 -6.59
CA ILE A 349 -25.86 -15.31 -7.62
C ILE A 349 -26.00 -16.72 -7.02
N ASN A 350 -25.38 -16.96 -5.87
CA ASN A 350 -25.36 -18.26 -5.21
C ASN A 350 -26.76 -18.74 -4.84
N GLU A 351 -27.60 -17.85 -4.28
CA GLU A 351 -28.99 -18.15 -3.95
C GLU A 351 -29.82 -18.46 -5.19
N THR A 352 -29.66 -17.65 -6.25
CA THR A 352 -30.36 -17.83 -7.52
C THR A 352 -29.98 -19.16 -8.18
N ASP A 353 -28.71 -19.53 -8.16
CA ASP A 353 -28.21 -20.77 -8.73
C ASP A 353 -28.68 -22.00 -7.92
N ARG A 354 -28.70 -21.92 -6.58
CA ARG A 354 -29.28 -22.96 -5.72
C ARG A 354 -30.76 -23.17 -6.01
N ASN A 355 -31.54 -22.09 -6.08
CA ASN A 355 -32.98 -22.16 -6.37
C ASN A 355 -33.26 -22.83 -7.72
N ILE A 356 -32.45 -22.52 -8.74
CA ILE A 356 -32.58 -23.13 -10.06
C ILE A 356 -32.22 -24.61 -10.05
N ASN A 357 -31.18 -25.01 -9.32
CA ASN A 357 -30.82 -26.42 -9.22
C ASN A 357 -31.91 -27.23 -8.49
N ILE A 358 -32.45 -26.70 -7.40
CA ILE A 358 -33.57 -27.31 -6.67
C ILE A 358 -34.78 -27.49 -7.61
N LEU A 359 -35.14 -26.46 -8.40
CA LEU A 359 -36.25 -26.55 -9.36
C LEU A 359 -35.96 -27.55 -10.48
N LYS A 360 -34.72 -27.66 -10.96
CA LYS A 360 -34.36 -28.65 -11.98
C LYS A 360 -34.43 -30.07 -11.44
N GLU A 361 -33.96 -30.30 -10.22
CA GLU A 361 -34.00 -31.59 -9.55
C GLU A 361 -35.45 -32.00 -9.24
N SER A 362 -36.28 -31.08 -8.76
CA SER A 362 -37.70 -31.35 -8.50
C SER A 362 -38.43 -31.78 -9.76
N ILE A 363 -38.20 -31.07 -10.88
CA ILE A 363 -38.76 -31.40 -12.20
C ILE A 363 -38.26 -32.76 -12.70
N SER A 364 -36.98 -33.10 -12.46
CA SER A 364 -36.33 -34.32 -12.96
C SER A 364 -36.63 -35.56 -12.11
N SER A 365 -36.93 -35.39 -10.82
CA SER A 365 -37.15 -36.50 -9.87
C SER A 365 -38.42 -37.32 -10.13
N GLY A 366 -39.35 -36.84 -10.96
CA GLY A 366 -40.55 -37.57 -11.37
C GLY A 366 -41.60 -37.79 -10.27
N TYR A 367 -41.35 -37.38 -9.01
CA TYR A 367 -42.27 -37.54 -7.88
C TYR A 367 -43.36 -36.44 -7.78
N ALA A 368 -43.32 -35.42 -8.65
CA ALA A 368 -44.25 -34.30 -8.62
C ALA A 368 -45.45 -34.53 -9.57
N THR A 369 -46.66 -34.27 -9.10
CA THR A 369 -47.89 -34.24 -9.94
C THR A 369 -47.72 -33.30 -11.14
N GLU A 370 -48.38 -33.55 -12.29
CA GLU A 370 -48.29 -32.71 -13.50
C GLU A 370 -48.54 -31.21 -13.25
N ILE A 371 -49.47 -30.87 -12.36
CA ILE A 371 -49.78 -29.47 -12.02
C ILE A 371 -48.59 -28.83 -11.29
N ARG A 372 -47.98 -29.56 -10.34
CA ARG A 372 -46.79 -29.11 -9.60
C ARG A 372 -45.59 -28.98 -10.53
N SER A 373 -45.36 -29.93 -11.44
CA SER A 373 -44.26 -29.87 -12.40
C SER A 373 -44.43 -28.73 -13.42
N ARG A 374 -45.66 -28.41 -13.83
CA ARG A 374 -45.96 -27.23 -14.66
C ARG A 374 -45.68 -25.92 -13.91
N GLY A 375 -46.09 -25.82 -12.64
CA GLY A 375 -45.80 -24.67 -11.79
C GLY A 375 -44.30 -24.46 -11.56
N GLU A 376 -43.55 -25.53 -11.30
CA GLU A 376 -42.10 -25.50 -11.13
C GLU A 376 -41.37 -25.09 -12.42
N ARG A 377 -41.85 -25.53 -13.60
CA ARG A 377 -41.32 -25.08 -14.90
C ARG A 377 -41.53 -23.59 -15.16
N ILE A 378 -42.69 -23.05 -14.78
CA ILE A 378 -42.97 -21.60 -14.89
C ILE A 378 -42.02 -20.81 -13.97
N ARG A 379 -41.88 -21.24 -12.71
CA ARG A 379 -40.94 -20.62 -11.77
C ARG A 379 -39.50 -20.69 -12.27
N LEU A 380 -39.06 -21.84 -12.77
CA LEU A 380 -37.72 -22.01 -13.33
C LEU A 380 -37.46 -21.00 -14.45
N ARG A 381 -38.43 -20.83 -15.36
CA ARG A 381 -38.32 -19.84 -16.44
C ARG A 381 -38.24 -18.41 -15.91
N GLN A 382 -39.09 -18.04 -14.95
CA GLN A 382 -39.06 -16.71 -14.32
C GLN A 382 -37.75 -16.43 -13.58
N THR A 383 -37.24 -17.41 -12.81
CA THR A 383 -35.95 -17.29 -12.12
C THR A 383 -34.79 -17.20 -13.11
N GLN A 384 -34.87 -17.89 -14.24
CA GLN A 384 -33.88 -17.76 -15.32
C GLN A 384 -33.93 -16.41 -16.03
N GLU A 385 -35.11 -15.83 -16.22
CA GLU A 385 -35.31 -14.50 -16.82
C GLU A 385 -34.83 -13.37 -15.89
N THR A 386 -34.82 -13.60 -14.57
CA THR A 386 -34.37 -12.62 -13.55
C THR A 386 -32.91 -12.78 -13.14
N ARG A 387 -32.13 -13.65 -13.81
CA ARG A 387 -30.70 -13.88 -13.52
C ARG A 387 -29.74 -12.72 -13.88
N SER A 388 -30.27 -11.65 -14.44
CA SER A 388 -29.47 -10.50 -14.87
C SER A 388 -29.19 -9.54 -13.72
N LEU A 389 -27.91 -9.15 -13.58
CA LEU A 389 -27.45 -8.14 -12.64
C LEU A 389 -27.49 -6.71 -13.23
N ASN A 390 -27.37 -6.57 -14.55
CA ASN A 390 -27.35 -5.29 -15.26
C ASN A 390 -26.31 -4.30 -14.68
N LEU A 391 -25.05 -4.74 -14.58
CA LEU A 391 -23.93 -3.98 -14.02
C LEU A 391 -22.93 -3.64 -15.13
N THR A 392 -22.47 -2.39 -15.15
CA THR A 392 -21.33 -1.98 -15.97
C THR A 392 -20.26 -1.39 -15.07
N PHE A 393 -19.09 -2.02 -15.06
CA PHE A 393 -17.92 -1.58 -14.31
C PHE A 393 -16.98 -0.82 -15.22
N TYR A 394 -16.54 0.34 -14.75
CA TYR A 394 -15.52 1.16 -15.40
C TYR A 394 -14.28 1.14 -14.50
N ILE A 395 -13.14 0.65 -15.01
CA ILE A 395 -11.90 0.60 -14.24
C ILE A 395 -10.98 1.70 -14.77
N TRP A 396 -10.67 2.69 -13.93
CA TRP A 396 -9.82 3.82 -14.29
C TRP A 396 -8.60 3.90 -13.38
N GLY A 397 -7.42 3.69 -13.97
CA GLY A 397 -6.16 3.97 -13.28
C GLY A 397 -5.74 2.92 -12.25
N HIS A 398 -6.46 1.80 -12.17
CA HIS A 398 -6.05 0.63 -11.40
C HIS A 398 -5.01 -0.19 -12.18
N SER A 399 -4.03 -0.78 -11.47
CA SER A 399 -2.94 -1.57 -12.06
C SER A 399 -3.39 -2.98 -12.51
N LEU A 400 -4.50 -3.46 -11.94
CA LEU A 400 -5.00 -4.83 -12.03
C LEU A 400 -3.95 -5.86 -11.58
N ASP A 401 -3.06 -5.48 -10.68
CA ASP A 401 -1.94 -6.30 -10.23
C ASP A 401 -2.37 -7.45 -9.28
N VAL A 402 -1.50 -8.47 -9.14
CA VAL A 402 -1.71 -9.63 -8.26
C VAL A 402 -1.90 -9.24 -6.80
N SER A 403 -1.36 -8.10 -6.37
CA SER A 403 -1.54 -7.61 -5.02
C SER A 403 -3.02 -7.40 -4.66
N ASP A 404 -3.88 -7.18 -5.68
CA ASP A 404 -5.33 -7.00 -5.57
C ASP A 404 -6.11 -8.15 -6.24
N LYS A 405 -5.48 -9.32 -6.41
CA LYS A 405 -6.02 -10.48 -7.14
C LYS A 405 -7.42 -10.89 -6.67
N ASP A 406 -7.72 -10.82 -5.37
CA ASP A 406 -8.96 -11.35 -4.82
C ASP A 406 -10.17 -10.51 -5.28
N TYR A 407 -10.03 -9.18 -5.30
CA TYR A 407 -11.06 -8.29 -5.86
C TYR A 407 -11.24 -8.50 -7.36
N ILE A 408 -10.14 -8.74 -8.09
CA ILE A 408 -10.20 -9.00 -9.53
C ILE A 408 -10.92 -10.32 -9.78
N ILE A 409 -10.62 -11.37 -9.02
CA ILE A 409 -11.33 -12.66 -9.11
C ILE A 409 -12.82 -12.48 -8.81
N ASP A 410 -13.16 -11.74 -7.76
CA ASP A 410 -14.56 -11.51 -7.38
C ASP A 410 -15.33 -10.75 -8.47
N LEU A 411 -14.73 -9.72 -9.06
CA LEU A 411 -15.32 -8.96 -10.17
C LEU A 411 -15.58 -9.84 -11.40
N PHE A 412 -14.59 -10.65 -11.80
CA PHE A 412 -14.68 -11.54 -12.96
C PHE A 412 -15.46 -12.84 -12.67
N SER A 413 -15.87 -13.09 -11.43
CA SER A 413 -16.75 -14.21 -11.07
C SER A 413 -18.24 -13.92 -11.33
N LEU A 414 -18.61 -12.66 -11.55
CA LEU A 414 -20.01 -12.27 -11.74
C LEU A 414 -20.60 -12.82 -13.05
N ASN A 415 -19.79 -12.95 -14.10
CA ASN A 415 -20.13 -13.78 -15.27
C ASN A 415 -19.25 -15.04 -15.25
N ASN A 416 -19.88 -16.19 -15.01
CA ASN A 416 -19.22 -17.48 -15.15
C ASN A 416 -19.51 -18.06 -16.54
N ASP A 417 -20.29 -19.14 -16.62
CA ASP A 417 -20.75 -19.72 -17.89
C ASP A 417 -22.03 -19.07 -18.43
N ILE A 418 -22.59 -18.15 -17.67
CA ILE A 418 -23.87 -17.50 -17.96
C ILE A 418 -23.62 -16.00 -18.06
N ASP A 419 -24.16 -15.38 -19.11
CA ASP A 419 -24.20 -13.93 -19.24
C ASP A 419 -25.24 -13.37 -18.26
N ARG A 420 -24.79 -12.72 -17.18
CA ARG A 420 -25.67 -12.02 -16.23
C ARG A 420 -25.84 -10.54 -16.59
N ASN A 421 -25.47 -10.14 -17.80
CA ASN A 421 -25.38 -8.75 -18.26
C ASN A 421 -24.45 -7.90 -17.39
N VAL A 422 -23.31 -8.48 -17.01
CA VAL A 422 -22.20 -7.74 -16.40
C VAL A 422 -21.19 -7.38 -17.48
N ARG A 423 -20.76 -6.12 -17.53
CA ARG A 423 -19.76 -5.61 -18.48
C ARG A 423 -18.64 -4.91 -17.72
N ILE A 424 -17.41 -5.05 -18.20
CA ILE A 424 -16.22 -4.40 -17.64
C ILE A 424 -15.52 -3.63 -18.76
N ILE A 425 -15.33 -2.34 -18.55
CA ILE A 425 -14.60 -1.44 -19.43
C ILE A 425 -13.36 -0.97 -18.68
N VAL A 426 -12.17 -1.35 -19.17
CA VAL A 426 -10.89 -0.95 -18.59
C VAL A 426 -10.32 0.21 -19.40
N TYR A 427 -10.11 1.35 -18.74
CA TYR A 427 -9.47 2.51 -19.34
C TYR A 427 -7.95 2.37 -19.32
N PHE A 428 -7.30 2.72 -20.44
CA PHE A 428 -5.85 2.75 -20.57
C PHE A 428 -5.36 4.06 -21.20
N PHE A 429 -4.21 4.58 -20.73
CA PHE A 429 -3.67 5.86 -21.22
C PHE A 429 -2.83 5.72 -22.49
N ASN A 430 -2.16 4.58 -22.70
CA ASN A 430 -1.39 4.31 -23.92
C ASN A 430 -1.29 2.79 -24.21
N LYS A 431 -0.70 2.44 -25.37
CA LYS A 431 -0.53 1.03 -25.78
C LYS A 431 0.31 0.19 -24.80
N PRO A 432 1.47 0.68 -24.31
CA PRO A 432 2.23 -0.03 -23.25
C PRO A 432 1.41 -0.32 -21.99
N ALA A 433 0.59 0.64 -21.52
CA ALA A 433 -0.27 0.44 -20.36
C ALA A 433 -1.33 -0.63 -20.60
N LYS A 434 -1.98 -0.60 -21.77
CA LYS A 434 -2.93 -1.65 -22.18
C LYS A 434 -2.28 -3.04 -22.16
N PHE A 435 -1.04 -3.13 -22.65
CA PHE A 435 -0.28 -4.38 -22.65
C PHE A 435 -0.01 -4.88 -21.21
N ALA A 436 0.41 -4.00 -20.31
CA ALA A 436 0.64 -4.35 -18.90
C ALA A 436 -0.65 -4.80 -18.20
N LEU A 437 -1.76 -4.07 -18.37
CA LEU A 437 -3.07 -4.43 -17.82
C LEU A 437 -3.54 -5.81 -18.29
N LEU A 438 -3.38 -6.11 -19.60
CA LEU A 438 -3.74 -7.40 -20.15
C LEU A 438 -2.86 -8.54 -19.60
N ASN A 439 -1.54 -8.32 -19.46
CA ASN A 439 -0.64 -9.32 -18.88
C ASN A 439 -1.01 -9.64 -17.43
N ASN A 440 -1.36 -8.63 -16.65
CA ASN A 440 -1.80 -8.83 -15.28
C ASN A 440 -3.10 -9.64 -15.20
N LEU A 441 -4.10 -9.30 -16.02
CA LEU A 441 -5.34 -10.09 -16.11
C LEU A 441 -5.07 -11.54 -16.53
N LEU A 442 -4.19 -11.76 -17.51
CA LEU A 442 -3.80 -13.11 -17.95
C LEU A 442 -3.11 -13.90 -16.84
N ARG A 443 -2.27 -13.25 -16.03
CA ARG A 443 -1.58 -13.86 -14.90
C ARG A 443 -2.54 -14.28 -13.79
N ILE A 444 -3.58 -13.48 -13.54
CA ILE A 444 -4.54 -13.71 -12.45
C ILE A 444 -5.65 -14.69 -12.87
N LEU A 445 -6.27 -14.46 -14.02
CA LEU A 445 -7.47 -15.19 -14.47
C LEU A 445 -7.15 -16.37 -15.41
N GLY A 446 -5.95 -16.39 -15.99
CA GLY A 446 -5.57 -17.35 -17.02
C GLY A 446 -6.10 -17.00 -18.40
N LYS A 447 -5.46 -17.59 -19.42
CA LYS A 447 -5.75 -17.32 -20.84
C LYS A 447 -7.21 -17.55 -21.22
N ASP A 448 -7.74 -18.73 -20.91
CA ASP A 448 -9.05 -19.16 -21.40
C ASP A 448 -10.18 -18.26 -20.86
N HIS A 449 -10.04 -17.81 -19.61
CA HIS A 449 -11.02 -16.94 -18.96
C HIS A 449 -11.03 -15.55 -19.61
N VAL A 450 -9.85 -14.92 -19.78
CA VAL A 450 -9.74 -13.60 -20.41
C VAL A 450 -10.24 -13.64 -21.86
N GLU A 451 -9.85 -14.67 -22.63
CA GLU A 451 -10.25 -14.82 -24.02
C GLU A 451 -11.78 -14.97 -24.16
N LYS A 452 -12.42 -15.74 -23.26
CA LYS A 452 -13.88 -15.89 -23.21
C LYS A 452 -14.56 -14.54 -22.97
N TRP A 453 -14.11 -13.79 -21.96
CA TRP A 453 -14.69 -12.49 -21.61
C TRP A 453 -14.57 -11.48 -22.75
N MET A 454 -13.44 -11.43 -23.43
CA MET A 454 -13.24 -10.54 -24.58
C MET A 454 -14.09 -10.97 -25.78
N LYS A 455 -14.13 -12.27 -26.13
CA LYS A 455 -14.93 -12.80 -27.26
C LYS A 455 -16.43 -12.56 -27.08
N LYS A 456 -16.91 -12.61 -25.84
CA LYS A 456 -18.32 -12.33 -25.50
C LYS A 456 -18.64 -10.84 -25.40
N GLY A 457 -17.65 -9.95 -25.51
CA GLY A 457 -17.82 -8.52 -25.30
C GLY A 457 -18.11 -8.15 -23.85
N TRP A 458 -17.82 -9.05 -22.90
CA TRP A 458 -17.98 -8.78 -21.46
C TRP A 458 -16.83 -7.95 -20.91
N LEU A 459 -15.62 -8.09 -21.48
CA LEU A 459 -14.45 -7.26 -21.18
C LEU A 459 -14.07 -6.45 -22.41
N MET A 460 -13.93 -5.13 -22.24
CA MET A 460 -13.47 -4.20 -23.26
C MET A 460 -12.39 -3.28 -22.72
N PHE A 461 -11.52 -2.80 -23.60
CA PHE A 461 -10.51 -1.79 -23.30
C PHE A 461 -10.83 -0.51 -24.06
N ALA A 462 -10.88 0.61 -23.36
CA ALA A 462 -11.15 1.93 -23.92
C ALA A 462 -10.02 2.91 -23.60
N SER A 463 -9.86 3.95 -24.41
CA SER A 463 -8.88 5.00 -24.10
C SER A 463 -9.36 5.81 -22.89
N ASN A 464 -8.41 6.25 -22.05
CA ASN A 464 -8.74 7.09 -20.89
C ASN A 464 -9.63 8.29 -21.29
N PRO A 465 -10.61 8.66 -20.45
CA PRO A 465 -11.25 9.96 -20.55
C PRO A 465 -10.23 11.09 -20.39
N GLU A 466 -10.50 12.22 -21.04
CA GLU A 466 -9.67 13.43 -20.93
C GLU A 466 -10.19 14.31 -19.79
N ILE A 467 -9.28 14.88 -18.99
CA ILE A 467 -9.62 15.93 -18.03
C ILE A 467 -9.42 17.28 -18.70
N LYS A 468 -10.50 18.09 -18.75
CA LYS A 468 -10.50 19.43 -19.35
C LYS A 468 -10.91 20.46 -18.31
N THR A 469 -10.33 21.65 -18.44
CA THR A 469 -10.80 22.85 -17.76
C THR A 469 -11.97 23.45 -18.54
N VAL A 470 -12.92 24.05 -17.82
CA VAL A 470 -14.11 24.71 -18.40
C VAL A 470 -14.08 26.20 -18.12
#